data_AF-A0A822IGU1-F1
#
_entry.id   AF-A0A822IGU1-F1
#
_cell.length_a   1.000
_cell.length_b   1.000
_cell.length_c   1.000
_cell.angle_alpha   90.00
_cell.angle_beta   90.00
_cell.angle_gamma   90.00
#
_symmetry.space_group_name_H-M   'P 1'
#
loop_
_entity.id
_entity.type
_entity.pdbx_description
1 polymer ?
#
loop_
_entity_poly.entity_id
_entity_poly.type
_entity_poly.pdbx_seq_one_letter_code
_entity_poly.pdbx_strand_id
1 'polypeptide(L)'
;MNGENKTLLVFAAVVIGIILGIFLEQKISGEINAISSDVRKLEMSIKGIDSSIKAVDSSVKDVKTSLAEKEKVSFIRDMQEIGRRMLSLDYAGKFERWDAAKIEIDELDKTLQDAAIMDSQRAPTIQDFRNTYIPKLRDAASKKDAMSFESVWNETYNACVGCHKGAGSPPSAIETLREISSEIDQLSG
;
A
#
# COMPACT_ATOMS: atom_id res chain seq x y z
N MET A 1 -81.60 19.56 47.99
CA MET A 1 -80.93 18.32 47.48
C MET A 1 -80.75 17.36 48.64
N ASN A 2 -81.41 16.21 48.59
CA ASN A 2 -81.42 15.17 49.63
C ASN A 2 -80.03 14.53 49.78
N GLY A 3 -79.62 14.18 51.00
CA GLY A 3 -78.29 13.64 51.31
C GLY A 3 -77.91 12.39 50.48
N GLU A 4 -78.87 11.57 50.10
CA GLU A 4 -78.67 10.33 49.33
C GLU A 4 -78.13 10.56 47.91
N ASN A 5 -78.60 11.59 47.20
CA ASN A 5 -78.15 11.89 45.83
C ASN A 5 -76.69 12.38 45.79
N LYS A 6 -76.22 13.04 46.87
CA LYS A 6 -74.81 13.45 46.99
C LYS A 6 -73.90 12.24 47.16
N THR A 7 -74.31 11.28 47.99
CA THR A 7 -73.54 10.04 48.23
C THR A 7 -73.39 9.22 46.96
N LEU A 8 -74.46 9.08 46.17
CA LEU A 8 -74.44 8.34 44.90
C LEU A 8 -73.56 9.01 43.83
N LEU A 9 -73.56 10.34 43.75
CA LEU A 9 -72.65 11.11 42.90
C LEU A 9 -71.18 10.95 43.31
N VAL A 10 -70.90 10.95 44.61
CA VAL A 10 -69.54 10.73 45.13
C VAL A 10 -69.06 9.31 44.79
N PHE A 11 -69.89 8.28 44.97
CA PHE A 11 -69.52 6.91 44.59
C PHE A 11 -69.29 6.77 43.08
N ALA A 12 -70.15 7.36 42.24
CA ALA A 12 -69.96 7.33 40.79
C ALA A 12 -68.65 8.01 40.35
N ALA A 13 -68.31 9.16 40.95
CA ALA A 13 -67.06 9.86 40.66
C ALA A 13 -65.83 9.03 41.08
N VAL A 14 -65.88 8.35 42.23
CA VAL A 14 -64.81 7.46 42.70
C VAL A 14 -64.61 6.28 41.76
N VAL A 15 -65.70 5.62 41.34
CA VAL A 15 -65.64 4.47 40.43
C VAL A 15 -65.10 4.88 39.05
N ILE A 16 -65.53 6.02 38.51
CA ILE A 16 -65.01 6.55 37.24
C ILE A 16 -63.51 6.86 37.37
N GLY A 17 -63.07 7.44 38.48
CA GLY A 17 -61.65 7.71 38.75
C GLY A 17 -60.80 6.43 38.77
N ILE A 18 -61.30 5.36 39.40
CA ILE A 18 -60.61 4.05 39.44
C ILE A 18 -60.51 3.45 38.04
N ILE A 19 -61.61 3.44 37.27
CA ILE A 19 -61.63 2.88 35.91
C ILE A 19 -60.68 3.65 34.99
N LEU A 20 -60.69 4.98 35.05
CA LEU A 20 -59.77 5.82 34.28
C LEU A 20 -58.31 5.59 34.68
N GLY A 21 -58.03 5.41 35.98
CA GLY A 21 -56.70 5.07 36.47
C GLY A 21 -56.18 3.75 35.89
N ILE A 22 -56.99 2.69 35.96
CA ILE A 22 -56.64 1.37 35.41
C ILE A 22 -56.43 1.45 33.89
N PHE A 23 -57.29 2.16 33.16
CA PHE A 23 -57.14 2.33 31.71
C PHE A 23 -55.86 3.08 31.34
N LEU A 24 -55.50 4.13 32.09
CA LEU A 24 -54.26 4.88 31.89
C LEU A 24 -53.03 3.98 32.15
N GLU A 25 -53.05 3.20 33.24
CA GLU A 25 -51.98 2.25 33.58
C GLU A 25 -51.81 1.17 32.50
N GLN A 26 -52.92 0.61 31.99
CA GLN A 26 -52.88 -0.38 30.92
C GLN A 26 -52.30 0.19 29.63
N LYS A 27 -52.70 1.41 29.24
CA LYS A 27 -52.17 2.07 28.04
C LYS A 27 -50.67 2.34 28.16
N ILE A 28 -50.24 2.91 29.29
CA ILE A 28 -48.82 3.20 29.56
C ILE A 28 -48.00 1.91 29.57
N SER A 29 -48.51 0.85 30.20
CA SER A 29 -47.85 -0.47 30.23
C SER A 29 -47.67 -1.07 28.83
N GLY A 30 -48.68 -0.90 27.95
CA GLY A 30 -48.59 -1.34 26.55
C GLY A 30 -47.48 -0.64 25.77
N GLU A 31 -47.41 0.70 25.88
CA GLU A 31 -46.38 1.50 25.21
C GLU A 31 -44.97 1.19 25.74
N ILE A 32 -44.81 1.02 27.06
CA ILE A 32 -43.53 0.63 27.68
C ILE A 32 -43.06 -0.74 27.16
N ASN A 33 -43.96 -1.72 27.04
CA ASN A 33 -43.61 -3.03 26.52
C ASN A 33 -43.19 -3.00 25.05
N ALA A 34 -43.85 -2.17 24.23
CA ALA A 34 -43.46 -1.96 22.84
C ALA A 34 -42.06 -1.34 22.73
N ILE A 35 -41.80 -0.29 23.52
CA ILE A 35 -40.47 0.36 23.58
C ILE A 35 -39.40 -0.62 24.02
N SER A 36 -39.66 -1.43 25.04
CA SER A 36 -38.73 -2.48 25.52
C SER A 36 -38.39 -3.50 24.43
N SER A 37 -39.37 -3.88 23.61
CA SER A 37 -39.16 -4.77 22.46
C SER A 37 -38.22 -4.14 21.43
N ASP A 38 -38.45 -2.87 21.08
CA ASP A 38 -37.64 -2.18 20.07
C ASP A 38 -36.23 -1.87 20.55
N VAL A 39 -36.04 -1.56 21.84
CA VAL A 39 -34.71 -1.45 22.46
C VAL A 39 -33.93 -2.76 22.32
N ARG A 40 -34.56 -3.92 22.59
CA ARG A 40 -33.90 -5.23 22.41
C ARG A 40 -33.52 -5.50 20.96
N LYS A 41 -34.35 -5.10 19.99
CA LYS A 41 -34.01 -5.23 18.56
C LYS A 41 -32.80 -4.36 18.20
N LEU A 42 -32.78 -3.10 18.68
CA LEU A 42 -31.65 -2.20 18.48
C LEU A 42 -30.36 -2.76 19.10
N GLU A 43 -30.42 -3.33 20.31
CA GLU A 43 -29.26 -3.98 20.93
C GLU A 43 -28.71 -5.15 20.08
N MET A 44 -29.60 -5.98 19.52
CA MET A 44 -29.18 -7.06 18.63
C MET A 44 -28.54 -6.53 17.35
N SER A 45 -29.13 -5.48 16.73
CA SER A 45 -28.55 -4.82 15.56
C SER A 45 -27.19 -4.22 15.86
N ILE A 46 -27.00 -3.57 17.01
CA ILE A 46 -25.72 -2.99 17.44
C ILE A 46 -24.66 -4.09 17.60
N LYS A 47 -25.01 -5.24 18.21
CA LYS A 47 -24.08 -6.39 18.30
C LYS A 47 -23.70 -6.95 16.93
N GLY A 48 -24.65 -6.97 16.00
CA GLY A 48 -24.39 -7.34 14.61
C GLY A 48 -23.38 -6.39 13.95
N ILE A 49 -23.59 -5.07 14.11
CA ILE A 49 -22.70 -4.04 13.59
C ILE A 49 -21.28 -4.15 14.20
N ASP A 50 -21.15 -4.35 15.51
CA ASP A 50 -19.84 -4.55 16.17
C ASP A 50 -19.07 -5.74 15.58
N SER A 51 -19.78 -6.86 15.32
CA SER A 51 -19.19 -8.04 14.69
C SER A 51 -18.73 -7.74 13.26
N SER A 52 -19.53 -7.00 12.48
CA SER A 52 -19.15 -6.57 11.13
C SER A 52 -17.96 -5.61 11.14
N ILE A 53 -17.88 -4.66 12.09
CA ILE A 53 -16.76 -3.74 12.22
C ILE A 53 -15.46 -4.51 12.50
N LYS A 54 -15.49 -5.50 13.40
CA LYS A 54 -14.34 -6.37 13.68
C LYS A 54 -13.89 -7.15 12.44
N ALA A 55 -14.83 -7.65 11.64
CA ALA A 55 -14.51 -8.35 10.40
C ALA A 55 -13.88 -7.41 9.35
N VAL A 56 -14.37 -6.17 9.25
CA VAL A 56 -13.81 -5.14 8.38
C VAL A 56 -12.40 -4.75 8.84
N ASP A 57 -12.17 -4.55 10.14
CA ASP A 57 -10.85 -4.23 10.69
C ASP A 57 -9.81 -5.32 10.36
N SER A 58 -10.19 -6.59 10.56
CA SER A 58 -9.35 -7.73 10.15
C SER A 58 -9.05 -7.70 8.65
N SER A 59 -10.08 -7.48 7.82
CA SER A 59 -9.92 -7.43 6.36
C SER A 59 -9.01 -6.27 5.92
N VAL A 60 -9.11 -5.11 6.57
CA VAL A 60 -8.23 -3.96 6.33
C VAL A 60 -6.78 -4.28 6.68
N LYS A 61 -6.55 -4.98 7.80
CA LYS A 61 -5.22 -5.45 8.19
C LYS A 61 -4.63 -6.43 7.17
N ASP A 62 -5.43 -7.36 6.66
CA ASP A 62 -5.01 -8.34 5.66
C ASP A 62 -4.68 -7.67 4.31
N VAL A 63 -5.51 -6.70 3.88
CA VAL A 63 -5.25 -5.89 2.68
C VAL A 63 -3.95 -5.09 2.84
N LYS A 64 -3.71 -4.48 3.99
CA LYS A 64 -2.46 -3.75 4.26
C LYS A 64 -1.23 -4.66 4.16
N THR A 65 -1.34 -5.88 4.69
CA THR A 65 -0.24 -6.86 4.68
C THR A 65 0.06 -7.34 3.26
N SER A 66 -0.98 -7.74 2.52
CA SER A 66 -0.83 -8.20 1.13
C SER A 66 -0.34 -7.09 0.17
N LEU A 67 -0.72 -5.83 0.40
CA LEU A 67 -0.19 -4.70 -0.35
C LEU A 67 1.32 -4.52 -0.11
N ALA A 68 1.76 -4.56 1.14
CA ALA A 68 3.18 -4.44 1.49
C ALA A 68 4.01 -5.61 0.91
N GLU A 69 3.45 -6.81 0.83
CA GLU A 69 4.11 -7.95 0.17
C GLU A 69 4.21 -7.74 -1.35
N LYS A 70 3.14 -7.26 -1.99
CA LYS A 70 3.13 -6.97 -3.43
C LYS A 70 4.12 -5.88 -3.81
N GLU A 71 4.22 -4.82 -3.01
CA GLU A 71 5.21 -3.74 -3.21
C GLU A 71 6.64 -4.30 -3.18
N LYS A 72 6.97 -5.15 -2.20
CA LYS A 72 8.30 -5.81 -2.13
C LYS A 72 8.59 -6.68 -3.35
N VAL A 73 7.62 -7.48 -3.79
CA VAL A 73 7.79 -8.34 -4.98
C VAL A 73 8.04 -7.50 -6.23
N SER A 74 7.31 -6.40 -6.41
CA SER A 74 7.55 -5.52 -7.57
C SER A 74 8.92 -4.85 -7.49
N PHE A 75 9.32 -4.37 -6.32
CA PHE A 75 10.63 -3.74 -6.15
C PHE A 75 11.79 -4.69 -6.46
N ILE A 76 11.69 -5.96 -6.04
CA ILE A 76 12.69 -6.99 -6.38
C ILE A 76 12.77 -7.20 -7.90
N ARG A 77 11.62 -7.27 -8.58
CA ARG A 77 11.55 -7.40 -10.04
C ARG A 77 12.22 -6.20 -10.73
N ASP A 78 11.97 -4.98 -10.26
CA ASP A 78 12.56 -3.78 -10.84
C ASP A 78 14.09 -3.75 -10.63
N MET A 79 14.59 -4.21 -9.49
CA MET A 79 16.03 -4.35 -9.26
C MET A 79 16.70 -5.40 -10.15
N GLN A 80 16.02 -6.50 -10.47
CA GLN A 80 16.51 -7.49 -11.43
C GLN A 80 16.57 -6.92 -12.85
N GLU A 81 15.54 -6.17 -13.25
CA GLU A 81 15.51 -5.52 -14.55
C GLU A 81 16.61 -4.46 -14.66
N ILE A 82 16.82 -3.63 -13.63
CA ILE A 82 17.96 -2.69 -13.54
C ILE A 82 19.29 -3.40 -13.78
N GLY A 83 19.52 -4.54 -13.11
CA GLY A 83 20.73 -5.35 -13.30
C GLY A 83 20.89 -5.85 -14.73
N ARG A 84 19.81 -6.34 -15.35
CA ARG A 84 19.81 -6.79 -16.75
C ARG A 84 20.12 -5.66 -17.73
N ARG A 85 19.55 -4.47 -17.50
CA ARG A 85 19.82 -3.27 -18.31
C ARG A 85 21.27 -2.83 -18.19
N MET A 86 21.83 -2.84 -16.99
CA MET A 86 23.25 -2.52 -16.76
C MET A 86 24.19 -3.47 -17.50
N LEU A 87 23.89 -4.78 -17.50
CA LEU A 87 24.66 -5.77 -18.25
C LEU A 87 24.54 -5.56 -19.77
N SER A 88 23.32 -5.35 -20.27
CA SER A 88 23.11 -5.08 -21.70
C SER A 88 23.78 -3.79 -22.16
N LEU A 89 23.80 -2.77 -21.28
CA LEU A 89 24.47 -1.50 -21.52
C LEU A 89 25.99 -1.65 -21.58
N ASP A 90 26.58 -2.48 -20.72
CA ASP A 90 28.00 -2.80 -20.77
C ASP A 90 28.39 -3.41 -22.12
N TYR A 91 27.66 -4.43 -22.56
CA TYR A 91 27.87 -5.04 -23.88
C TYR A 91 27.70 -4.03 -25.02
N ALA A 92 26.68 -3.19 -24.95
CA ALA A 92 26.46 -2.19 -25.96
C ALA A 92 27.64 -1.20 -26.05
N GLY A 93 28.21 -0.81 -24.91
CA GLY A 93 29.41 0.03 -24.86
C GLY A 93 30.65 -0.66 -25.43
N LYS A 94 30.94 -1.88 -24.97
CA LYS A 94 32.12 -2.67 -25.38
C LYS A 94 32.15 -2.97 -26.87
N PHE A 95 30.99 -3.28 -27.46
CA PHE A 95 30.87 -3.56 -28.89
C PHE A 95 30.48 -2.34 -29.72
N GLU A 96 30.61 -1.13 -29.17
CA GLU A 96 30.35 0.14 -29.85
C GLU A 96 28.95 0.24 -30.49
N ARG A 97 27.96 -0.45 -29.91
CA ARG A 97 26.56 -0.45 -30.33
C ARG A 97 25.83 0.75 -29.72
N TRP A 98 26.24 1.96 -30.11
CA TRP A 98 25.81 3.21 -29.46
C TRP A 98 24.29 3.45 -29.46
N ASP A 99 23.57 2.99 -30.48
CA ASP A 99 22.10 3.10 -30.50
C ASP A 99 21.45 2.13 -29.50
N ALA A 100 22.01 0.93 -29.34
CA ALA A 100 21.60 0.01 -28.29
C ALA A 100 21.95 0.57 -26.91
N ALA A 101 23.13 1.16 -26.73
CA ALA A 101 23.53 1.79 -25.47
C ALA A 101 22.54 2.89 -25.05
N LYS A 102 22.11 3.75 -25.97
CA LYS A 102 21.09 4.78 -25.70
C LYS A 102 19.76 4.17 -25.26
N ILE A 103 19.29 3.12 -25.96
CA ILE A 103 18.06 2.42 -25.59
C ILE A 103 18.17 1.84 -24.19
N GLU A 104 19.27 1.15 -23.86
CA GLU A 104 19.45 0.56 -22.54
C GLU A 104 19.57 1.63 -21.43
N ILE A 105 20.17 2.79 -21.70
CA ILE A 105 20.19 3.92 -20.75
C ILE A 105 18.78 4.47 -20.51
N ASP A 106 17.97 4.63 -21.56
CA ASP A 106 16.60 5.14 -21.41
C ASP A 106 15.68 4.14 -20.70
N GLU A 107 15.83 2.84 -20.95
CA GLU A 107 15.10 1.80 -20.22
C GLU A 107 15.58 1.67 -18.76
N LEU A 108 16.88 1.82 -18.50
CA LEU A 108 17.43 1.91 -17.15
C LEU A 108 16.85 3.11 -16.40
N ASP A 109 16.77 4.28 -17.05
CA ASP A 109 16.21 5.51 -16.49
C ASP A 109 14.75 5.35 -16.05
N LYS A 110 13.94 4.74 -16.92
CA LYS A 110 12.53 4.41 -16.62
C LYS A 110 12.42 3.42 -15.47
N THR A 111 13.20 2.35 -15.49
CA THR A 111 13.12 1.30 -14.46
C THR A 111 13.55 1.84 -13.09
N LEU A 112 14.55 2.72 -13.03
CA LEU A 112 14.92 3.42 -11.79
C LEU A 112 13.80 4.34 -11.29
N GLN A 113 13.13 5.05 -12.21
CA GLN A 113 11.98 5.89 -11.86
C GLN A 113 10.82 5.05 -11.29
N ASP A 114 10.51 3.91 -11.90
CA ASP A 114 9.48 2.99 -11.43
C ASP A 114 9.82 2.41 -10.05
N ALA A 115 11.08 1.99 -9.85
CA ALA A 115 11.56 1.51 -8.56
C ALA A 115 11.46 2.57 -7.45
N ALA A 116 11.74 3.84 -7.77
CA ALA A 116 11.57 4.96 -6.84
C ALA A 116 10.10 5.24 -6.50
N ILE A 117 9.17 4.99 -7.42
CA ILE A 117 7.73 5.12 -7.15
C ILE A 117 7.26 3.99 -6.23
N MET A 118 7.77 2.77 -6.43
CA MET A 118 7.36 1.58 -5.69
C MET A 118 7.88 1.51 -4.25
N ASP A 119 9.07 2.05 -3.98
CA ASP A 119 9.66 2.07 -2.64
C ASP A 119 9.90 3.51 -2.16
N SER A 120 8.89 4.07 -1.48
CA SER A 120 8.96 5.42 -0.92
C SER A 120 10.11 5.62 0.09
N GLN A 121 10.57 4.55 0.76
CA GLN A 121 11.69 4.64 1.70
C GLN A 121 13.02 4.80 0.97
N ARG A 122 13.18 4.16 -0.20
CA ARG A 122 14.40 4.21 -1.02
C ARG A 122 14.35 5.25 -2.13
N ALA A 123 13.17 5.83 -2.40
CA ALA A 123 12.95 6.79 -3.46
C ALA A 123 14.00 7.92 -3.52
N PRO A 124 14.38 8.59 -2.41
CA PRO A 124 15.39 9.65 -2.46
C PRO A 124 16.75 9.13 -2.98
N THR A 125 17.23 8.02 -2.44
CA THR A 125 18.51 7.41 -2.84
C THR A 125 18.50 6.96 -4.31
N ILE A 126 17.39 6.37 -4.77
CA ILE A 126 17.25 5.94 -6.17
C ILE A 126 17.21 7.15 -7.10
N GLN A 127 16.52 8.23 -6.71
CA GLN A 127 16.48 9.47 -7.48
C GLN A 127 17.85 10.15 -7.53
N ASP A 128 18.60 10.19 -6.42
CA ASP A 128 19.95 10.74 -6.38
C ASP A 128 20.90 9.96 -7.30
N PHE A 129 20.83 8.63 -7.26
CA PHE A 129 21.56 7.76 -8.19
C PHE A 129 21.19 8.07 -9.65
N ARG A 130 19.89 8.08 -9.97
CA ARG A 130 19.37 8.34 -11.30
C ARG A 130 19.83 9.70 -11.83
N ASN A 131 19.66 10.76 -11.05
CA ASN A 131 20.02 12.13 -11.41
C ASN A 131 21.53 12.32 -11.58
N THR A 132 22.34 11.49 -10.91
CA THR A 132 23.81 11.54 -11.01
C THR A 132 24.33 10.75 -12.21
N TYR A 133 23.92 9.50 -12.36
CA TYR A 133 24.57 8.56 -13.28
C TYR A 133 23.93 8.47 -14.65
N ILE A 134 22.60 8.63 -14.78
CA ILE A 134 21.94 8.57 -16.08
C ILE A 134 22.46 9.68 -17.03
N PRO A 135 22.59 10.95 -16.60
CA PRO A 135 23.16 11.99 -17.46
C PRO A 135 24.61 11.71 -17.86
N LYS A 136 25.44 11.19 -16.94
CA LYS A 136 26.83 10.81 -17.23
C LYS A 136 26.91 9.72 -18.28
N LEU A 137 26.09 8.67 -18.15
CA LEU A 137 26.02 7.58 -19.12
C LEU A 137 25.56 8.07 -20.50
N ARG A 138 24.54 8.94 -20.54
CA ARG A 138 24.07 9.57 -21.79
C ARG A 138 25.18 10.38 -22.46
N ASP A 139 25.89 11.22 -21.70
CA ASP A 139 27.00 12.03 -22.20
C ASP A 139 28.12 11.14 -22.74
N ALA A 140 28.53 10.11 -21.99
CA ALA A 140 29.56 9.17 -22.43
C ALA A 140 29.17 8.39 -23.70
N ALA A 141 27.94 7.88 -23.77
CA ALA A 141 27.43 7.19 -24.96
C ALA A 141 27.34 8.12 -26.19
N SER A 142 27.05 9.41 -25.98
CA SER A 142 26.97 10.40 -27.06
C SER A 142 28.34 10.69 -27.69
N LYS A 143 29.41 10.59 -26.90
CA LYS A 143 30.80 10.77 -27.35
C LYS A 143 31.33 9.59 -28.16
N LYS A 144 30.67 8.44 -28.09
CA LYS A 144 31.04 7.20 -28.82
C LYS A 144 32.49 6.77 -28.58
N ASP A 145 32.97 6.99 -27.36
CA ASP A 145 34.32 6.63 -26.93
C ASP A 145 34.22 5.48 -25.92
N ALA A 146 34.61 4.28 -26.34
CA ALA A 146 34.44 3.06 -25.54
C ALA A 146 35.18 3.11 -24.21
N MET A 147 36.40 3.65 -24.17
CA MET A 147 37.18 3.74 -22.93
C MET A 147 36.55 4.71 -21.92
N SER A 148 36.11 5.87 -22.39
CA SER A 148 35.43 6.87 -21.56
C SER A 148 34.07 6.35 -21.09
N PHE A 149 33.36 5.64 -21.95
CA PHE A 149 32.10 4.99 -21.61
C PHE A 149 32.29 3.93 -20.53
N GLU A 150 33.26 3.04 -20.70
CA GLU A 150 33.60 1.99 -19.72
C GLU A 150 33.97 2.59 -18.37
N SER A 151 34.71 3.71 -18.34
CA SER A 151 35.03 4.41 -17.09
C SER A 151 33.76 4.88 -16.35
N VAL A 152 32.81 5.49 -17.07
CA VAL A 152 31.54 5.95 -16.48
C VAL A 152 30.64 4.77 -16.09
N TRP A 153 30.62 3.70 -16.89
CA TRP A 153 29.90 2.48 -16.57
C TRP A 153 30.42 1.85 -15.27
N ASN A 154 31.75 1.74 -15.11
CA ASN A 154 32.38 1.24 -13.90
C ASN A 154 32.08 2.13 -12.68
N GLU A 155 32.08 3.45 -12.85
CA GLU A 155 31.66 4.39 -11.80
C GLU A 155 30.21 4.11 -11.36
N THR A 156 29.31 3.94 -12.33
CA THR A 156 27.90 3.63 -12.11
C THR A 156 27.72 2.28 -11.41
N TYR A 157 28.42 1.24 -11.87
CA TYR A 157 28.39 -0.10 -11.28
C TYR A 157 28.83 -0.07 -9.81
N ASN A 158 29.91 0.66 -9.50
CA ASN A 158 30.39 0.80 -8.13
C ASN A 158 29.38 1.51 -7.23
N ALA A 159 28.61 2.46 -7.77
CA ALA A 159 27.51 3.08 -7.05
C ALA A 159 26.34 2.11 -6.78
N CYS A 160 26.03 1.21 -7.72
CA CYS A 160 25.08 0.12 -7.48
C CYS A 160 25.54 -0.75 -6.30
N VAL A 161 26.81 -1.17 -6.30
CA VAL A 161 27.40 -1.97 -5.21
C VAL A 161 27.35 -1.22 -3.88
N GLY A 162 27.69 0.07 -3.89
CA GLY A 162 27.65 0.93 -2.70
C GLY A 162 26.24 1.00 -2.08
N CYS A 163 25.22 1.24 -2.91
CA CYS A 163 23.83 1.26 -2.46
C CYS A 163 23.38 -0.09 -1.90
N HIS A 164 23.69 -1.20 -2.58
CA HIS A 164 23.32 -2.54 -2.11
C HIS A 164 23.98 -2.91 -0.78
N LYS A 165 25.27 -2.59 -0.63
CA LYS A 165 25.99 -2.76 0.63
C LYS A 165 25.37 -1.94 1.76
N GLY A 166 25.04 -0.67 1.50
CA GLY A 166 24.37 0.20 2.48
C GLY A 166 22.97 -0.29 2.87
N ALA A 167 22.25 -0.91 1.92
CA ALA A 167 20.94 -1.50 2.13
C ALA A 167 20.96 -2.92 2.74
N GLY A 168 22.14 -3.45 3.10
CA GLY A 168 22.29 -4.81 3.64
C GLY A 168 21.93 -5.93 2.65
N SER A 169 21.87 -5.61 1.35
CA SER A 169 21.62 -6.58 0.27
C SER A 169 22.95 -7.14 -0.22
N PRO A 170 23.09 -8.47 -0.40
CA PRO A 170 24.37 -9.06 -0.73
C PRO A 170 24.87 -8.56 -2.10
N PRO A 171 26.11 -8.06 -2.19
CA PRO A 171 26.71 -7.62 -3.46
C PRO A 171 26.83 -8.74 -4.50
N SER A 172 26.76 -10.00 -4.09
CA SER A 172 26.90 -11.17 -4.98
C SER A 172 25.93 -11.16 -6.15
N ALA A 173 24.71 -10.63 -5.98
CA ALA A 173 23.75 -10.50 -7.09
C ALA A 173 24.21 -9.51 -8.17
N ILE A 174 25.00 -8.50 -7.79
CA ILE A 174 25.61 -7.54 -8.71
C ILE A 174 26.92 -8.10 -9.28
N GLU A 175 27.71 -8.79 -8.44
CA GLU A 175 28.99 -9.39 -8.82
C GLU A 175 28.85 -10.43 -9.94
N THR A 176 27.76 -11.21 -9.91
CA THR A 176 27.42 -12.14 -11.01
C THR A 176 27.25 -11.42 -12.36
N LEU A 177 26.75 -10.18 -12.38
CA LEU A 177 26.64 -9.42 -13.64
C LEU A 177 28.03 -9.06 -14.20
N ARG A 178 28.97 -8.71 -13.33
CA ARG A 178 30.37 -8.43 -13.71
C ARG A 178 31.09 -9.68 -14.19
N GLU A 179 30.86 -10.82 -13.53
CA GLU A 179 31.40 -12.10 -13.94
C GLU A 179 30.90 -12.49 -15.35
N ILE A 180 29.59 -12.43 -15.59
CA ILE A 180 28.99 -12.69 -16.91
C ILE A 180 29.57 -11.75 -17.98
N SER A 181 29.66 -10.45 -17.68
CA SER A 181 30.30 -9.46 -18.55
C SER A 181 31.73 -9.89 -18.94
N SER A 182 32.55 -10.24 -17.95
CA SER A 182 33.95 -10.63 -18.17
C SER A 182 34.14 -11.96 -18.90
N GLU A 183 33.23 -12.92 -18.73
CA GLU A 183 33.27 -14.20 -19.44
C GLU A 183 33.00 -14.03 -20.93
N ILE A 184 32.09 -13.14 -21.32
CA ILE A 184 31.82 -12.87 -22.74
C ILE A 184 32.98 -12.15 -23.41
N ASP A 185 33.72 -11.28 -22.71
CA ASP A 185 34.93 -10.66 -23.26
C ASP A 185 35.93 -11.75 -23.73
N GLN A 186 36.11 -12.80 -22.92
CA GLN A 186 36.99 -13.92 -23.23
C GLN A 186 36.51 -14.77 -24.42
N LEU A 187 35.21 -14.79 -24.70
CA LEU A 187 34.60 -15.55 -25.81
C LEU A 187 34.53 -14.75 -27.12
N SER A 188 34.69 -13.43 -27.04
CA SER A 188 34.64 -12.51 -28.19
C SER A 188 36.01 -12.16 -28.78
N GLY A 189 37.09 -12.65 -28.15
CA GLY A 189 38.48 -12.50 -28.60
C GLY A 189 38.93 -13.53 -29.61
#